data_AF-G0RFC9-F1
#
_entry.id   AF-G0RFC9-F1
#
_cell.length_a   1.000
_cell.length_b   1.000
_cell.length_c   1.000
_cell.angle_alpha   90.00
_cell.angle_beta   90.00
_cell.angle_gamma   90.00
#
_symmetry.space_group_name_H-M   'P 1'
#
loop_
_entity.id
_entity.type
_entity.pdbx_description
1 polymer ?
#
loop_
_entity_poly.entity_id
_entity_poly.type
_entity_poly.pdbx_seq_one_letter_code
_entity_poly.pdbx_strand_id
1 'polypeptide(L)'
;MQSFLTPTTEIKTEDDLFGPGAQPGTVPTDLEQATGLERLEILGKMEGVDVFDMRPLDSSRKGTLDDPILVRSAGDEQLAGCTGYPADSHGVIWLGLSKERPVERCPECGSVYKMDYVGPQDDHHHHHPPEIAEPKTFADFVKPEYRYR
;
A
#
# COMPACT_ATOMS: atom_id res chain seq x y z
N MET A 1 -17.24 14.43 -27.34
CA MET A 1 -16.32 14.97 -26.31
C MET A 1 -15.74 13.83 -25.46
N GLN A 2 -15.27 12.73 -26.07
CA GLN A 2 -14.88 11.49 -25.35
C GLN A 2 -13.54 10.88 -25.85
N SER A 3 -12.79 11.54 -26.72
CA SER A 3 -11.65 10.91 -27.41
C SER A 3 -10.27 11.07 -26.73
N PHE A 4 -10.20 11.64 -25.53
CA PHE A 4 -8.92 12.02 -24.89
C PHE A 4 -8.69 11.40 -23.50
N LEU A 5 -9.61 10.54 -23.05
CA LEU A 5 -9.51 9.87 -21.76
C LEU A 5 -8.99 8.46 -21.99
N THR A 6 -7.71 8.25 -21.71
CA THR A 6 -7.13 6.91 -21.62
C THR A 6 -7.62 6.29 -20.31
N PRO A 7 -8.37 5.19 -20.35
CA PRO A 7 -8.79 4.50 -19.13
C PRO A 7 -7.59 4.09 -18.30
N THR A 8 -7.68 4.13 -16.96
CA THR A 8 -6.56 3.72 -16.10
C THR A 8 -6.07 2.29 -16.38
N THR A 9 -6.95 1.42 -16.84
CA THR A 9 -6.63 0.03 -17.24
C THR A 9 -5.79 -0.09 -18.51
N GLU A 10 -5.70 0.97 -19.32
CA GLU A 10 -4.94 0.99 -20.57
C GLU A 10 -3.52 1.57 -20.41
N ILE A 11 -3.23 2.23 -19.28
CA ILE A 11 -1.92 2.81 -18.96
C ILE A 11 -0.94 1.69 -18.61
N LYS A 12 0.16 1.58 -19.36
CA LYS A 12 1.18 0.53 -19.18
C LYS A 12 2.58 1.10 -18.97
N THR A 13 2.87 2.27 -19.56
CA THR A 13 4.16 2.93 -19.47
C THR A 13 4.01 4.39 -19.09
N GLU A 14 5.12 5.05 -18.76
CA GLU A 14 5.14 6.49 -18.48
C GLU A 14 4.78 7.31 -19.72
N ASP A 15 5.02 6.79 -20.93
CA ASP A 15 4.66 7.46 -22.19
C ASP A 15 3.14 7.55 -22.40
N ASP A 16 2.37 6.62 -21.83
CA ASP A 16 0.90 6.66 -21.84
C ASP A 16 0.35 7.80 -20.98
N LEU A 17 1.19 8.41 -20.14
CA LEU A 17 0.86 9.52 -19.24
C LEU A 17 1.18 10.90 -19.83
N PHE A 18 1.31 11.02 -21.15
CA PHE A 18 1.36 12.32 -21.81
C PHE A 18 -0.05 12.85 -22.12
N GLY A 19 -0.26 14.15 -21.82
CA GLY A 19 -1.47 14.86 -22.18
C GLY A 19 -1.55 15.21 -23.68
N PRO A 20 -2.75 15.47 -24.22
CA PRO A 20 -2.94 15.81 -25.63
C PRO A 20 -2.38 17.19 -26.03
N GLY A 21 -2.05 18.05 -25.05
CA GLY A 21 -1.66 19.44 -25.28
C GLY A 21 -2.86 20.35 -25.60
N ALA A 22 -2.71 21.64 -25.31
CA ALA A 22 -3.74 22.64 -25.58
C ALA A 22 -3.55 23.32 -26.95
N GLN A 23 -4.62 23.90 -27.48
CA GLN A 23 -4.58 24.65 -28.74
C GLN A 23 -3.82 25.98 -28.57
N PRO A 24 -3.08 26.46 -29.60
CA PRO A 24 -2.40 27.74 -29.55
C PRO A 24 -3.34 28.90 -29.20
N GLY A 25 -2.91 29.78 -28.29
CA GLY A 25 -3.70 30.93 -27.85
C GLY A 25 -4.77 30.63 -26.80
N THR A 26 -4.83 29.40 -26.29
CA THR A 26 -5.70 29.00 -25.17
C THR A 26 -4.90 28.77 -23.89
N VAL A 27 -5.58 28.87 -22.74
CA VAL A 27 -4.99 28.45 -21.46
C VAL A 27 -5.26 26.96 -21.29
N PRO A 28 -4.23 26.13 -21.08
CA PRO A 28 -4.38 24.69 -20.91
C PRO A 28 -5.11 24.37 -19.60
N THR A 29 -5.90 23.30 -19.63
CA THR A 29 -6.44 22.65 -18.45
C THR A 29 -5.43 21.66 -17.86
N ASP A 30 -5.61 21.29 -16.59
CA ASP A 30 -4.76 20.29 -15.93
C ASP A 30 -4.75 18.96 -16.69
N LEU A 31 -5.88 18.55 -17.27
CA LEU A 31 -5.95 17.33 -18.09
C LEU A 31 -5.15 17.42 -19.40
N GLU A 32 -4.93 18.61 -19.95
CA GLU A 32 -4.23 18.79 -21.23
C GLU A 32 -2.71 18.84 -21.06
N GLN A 33 -2.21 19.32 -19.92
CA GLN A 33 -0.77 19.52 -19.68
C GLN A 33 -0.18 18.72 -18.53
N ALA A 34 -0.96 18.08 -17.66
CA ALA A 34 -0.42 17.18 -16.64
C ALA A 34 0.33 16.01 -17.30
N THR A 35 1.41 15.58 -16.64
CA THR A 35 2.24 14.44 -17.06
C THR A 35 2.62 13.55 -15.88
N GLY A 36 2.98 12.30 -16.15
CA GLY A 36 3.46 11.38 -15.12
C GLY A 36 2.45 11.13 -14.00
N LEU A 37 2.93 11.13 -12.74
CA LEU A 37 2.09 10.82 -11.57
C LEU A 37 0.93 11.79 -11.35
N GLU A 38 1.12 13.07 -11.69
CA GLU A 38 0.05 14.07 -11.62
C GLU A 38 -1.11 13.68 -12.55
N ARG A 39 -0.79 13.30 -13.79
CA ARG A 39 -1.80 12.84 -14.74
C ARG A 39 -2.47 11.55 -14.28
N LEU A 40 -1.69 10.59 -13.77
CA LEU A 40 -2.21 9.33 -13.25
C LEU A 40 -3.22 9.58 -12.11
N GLU A 41 -2.91 10.51 -11.20
CA GLU A 41 -3.80 10.91 -10.12
C GLU A 41 -5.10 11.54 -10.65
N ILE A 42 -5.00 12.45 -11.62
CA ILE A 42 -6.16 13.10 -12.23
C ILE A 42 -7.07 12.06 -12.91
N LEU A 43 -6.50 11.17 -13.74
CA LEU A 43 -7.25 10.13 -14.43
C LEU A 43 -7.92 9.16 -13.45
N GLY A 44 -7.20 8.73 -12.41
CA GLY A 44 -7.75 7.90 -11.34
C GLY A 44 -8.93 8.57 -10.63
N LYS A 45 -8.78 9.83 -10.22
CA LYS A 45 -9.85 10.60 -9.57
C LYS A 45 -11.08 10.78 -10.47
N MET A 46 -10.88 10.97 -11.78
CA MET A 46 -11.98 11.04 -12.75
C MET A 46 -12.77 9.72 -12.87
N GLU A 47 -12.10 8.59 -12.67
CA GLU A 47 -12.72 7.25 -12.62
C GLU A 47 -13.21 6.85 -11.22
N GLY A 48 -12.99 7.69 -10.20
CA GLY A 48 -13.32 7.38 -8.80
C GLY A 48 -12.37 6.38 -8.14
N VAL A 49 -11.16 6.20 -8.68
CA VAL A 49 -10.12 5.32 -8.17
C VAL A 49 -9.03 6.15 -7.49
N ASP A 50 -8.77 5.89 -6.21
CA ASP A 50 -7.60 6.41 -5.52
C ASP A 50 -6.39 5.52 -5.79
N VAL A 51 -5.54 5.94 -6.72
CA VAL A 51 -4.36 5.18 -7.18
C VAL A 51 -3.27 5.05 -6.11
N PHE A 52 -3.30 5.88 -5.05
CA PHE A 52 -2.29 5.89 -3.99
C PHE A 52 -2.78 5.32 -2.65
N ASP A 53 -4.04 4.87 -2.58
CA ASP A 53 -4.67 4.28 -1.39
C ASP A 53 -4.43 5.09 -0.10
N MET A 54 -4.89 6.35 -0.09
CA MET A 54 -4.71 7.29 1.03
C MET A 54 -5.65 7.02 2.22
N ARG A 55 -6.29 5.85 2.26
CA ARG A 55 -7.24 5.49 3.30
C ARG A 55 -6.50 5.04 4.56
N PRO A 56 -7.04 5.31 5.76
CA PRO A 56 -6.48 4.77 6.99
C PRO A 56 -6.65 3.25 7.05
N LEU A 57 -5.87 2.63 7.94
CA LEU A 57 -6.01 1.22 8.27
C LEU A 57 -7.44 0.90 8.76
N ASP A 58 -8.00 -0.22 8.29
CA ASP A 58 -9.33 -0.66 8.72
C ASP A 58 -9.35 -0.93 10.23
N SER A 59 -10.23 -0.20 10.91
CA SER A 59 -10.50 -0.29 12.35
C SER A 59 -11.99 -0.54 12.64
N SER A 60 -12.76 -0.95 11.63
CA SER A 60 -14.19 -1.28 11.76
C SER A 60 -14.46 -2.57 12.54
N ARG A 61 -13.44 -3.44 12.64
CA ARG A 61 -13.48 -4.71 13.35
C ARG A 61 -12.14 -5.00 14.01
N LYS A 62 -12.14 -5.94 14.97
CA LYS A 62 -10.91 -6.51 15.52
C LYS A 62 -10.46 -7.70 14.66
N GLY A 63 -9.24 -7.64 14.14
CA GLY A 63 -8.66 -8.74 13.40
C GLY A 63 -8.39 -9.97 14.28
N THR A 64 -8.63 -11.16 13.73
CA THR A 64 -8.33 -12.45 14.36
C THR A 64 -7.33 -13.24 13.50
N LEU A 65 -6.83 -14.38 14.01
CA LEU A 65 -5.94 -15.23 13.20
C LEU A 65 -6.66 -15.82 11.98
N ASP A 66 -7.94 -16.16 12.12
CA ASP A 66 -8.77 -16.69 11.04
C ASP A 66 -9.25 -15.61 10.06
N ASP A 67 -9.47 -14.39 10.58
CA ASP A 67 -9.93 -13.23 9.81
C ASP A 67 -9.10 -11.97 10.19
N PRO A 68 -7.86 -11.84 9.70
CA PRO A 68 -6.99 -10.72 10.02
C PRO A 68 -7.39 -9.44 9.27
N ILE A 69 -6.92 -8.29 9.74
CA ILE A 69 -6.96 -7.04 8.97
C ILE A 69 -5.87 -7.10 7.89
N LEU A 70 -6.25 -6.99 6.62
CA LEU A 70 -5.30 -7.03 5.51
C LEU A 70 -4.59 -5.69 5.35
N VAL A 71 -3.27 -5.73 5.23
CA VAL A 71 -2.41 -4.56 5.02
C VAL A 71 -1.75 -4.71 3.65
N ARG A 72 -2.20 -3.91 2.68
CA ARG A 72 -1.66 -3.95 1.32
C ARG A 72 -0.23 -3.43 1.30
N SER A 73 0.65 -4.13 0.61
CA SER A 73 2.04 -3.69 0.39
C SER A 73 2.49 -3.98 -1.03
N ALA A 74 3.19 -3.02 -1.62
CA ALA A 74 3.93 -3.21 -2.87
C ALA A 74 5.43 -3.50 -2.65
N GLY A 75 5.93 -3.38 -1.41
CA GLY A 75 7.32 -3.68 -1.03
C GLY A 75 7.45 -4.94 -0.17
N ASP A 76 8.68 -5.33 0.17
CA ASP A 76 8.98 -6.51 1.00
C ASP A 76 8.55 -6.34 2.46
N GLU A 77 8.46 -5.11 2.93
CA GLU A 77 8.05 -4.74 4.29
C GLU A 77 6.98 -3.63 4.24
N GLN A 78 6.14 -3.57 5.28
CA GLN A 78 5.12 -2.55 5.45
C GLN A 78 4.85 -2.28 6.93
N LEU A 79 4.65 -1.02 7.27
CA LEU A 79 4.30 -0.59 8.63
C LEU A 79 2.78 -0.41 8.78
N ALA A 80 2.21 -1.02 9.81
CA ALA A 80 0.81 -0.84 10.18
C ALA A 80 0.71 -0.12 11.54
N GLY A 81 0.02 1.02 11.58
CA GLY A 81 -0.24 1.78 12.80
C GLY A 81 -1.58 1.39 13.44
N CYS A 82 -1.54 0.61 14.51
CA CYS A 82 -2.74 0.21 15.26
C CYS A 82 -3.09 1.25 16.33
N THR A 83 -4.29 1.83 16.29
CA THR A 83 -4.85 2.68 17.38
C THR A 83 -5.94 1.97 18.19
N GLY A 84 -6.11 0.68 17.96
CA GLY A 84 -7.02 -0.20 18.70
C GLY A 84 -8.38 -0.42 18.06
N TYR A 85 -9.19 -1.22 18.76
CA TYR A 85 -10.59 -1.48 18.41
C TYR A 85 -11.46 -1.40 19.68
N PRO A 86 -12.42 -0.45 19.77
CA PRO A 86 -12.74 0.59 18.78
C PRO A 86 -11.55 1.51 18.43
N ALA A 87 -11.63 2.19 17.28
CA ALA A 87 -10.58 3.11 16.83
C ALA A 87 -10.20 4.11 17.92
N ASP A 88 -8.90 4.39 18.06
CA ASP A 88 -8.32 5.30 19.04
C ASP A 88 -8.55 4.91 20.52
N SER A 89 -8.84 3.64 20.78
CA SER A 89 -8.93 3.10 22.14
C SER A 89 -7.58 3.02 22.86
N HIS A 90 -6.46 3.06 22.12
CA HIS A 90 -5.12 3.17 22.68
C HIS A 90 -4.18 4.00 21.79
N GLY A 91 -2.99 4.34 22.32
CA GLY A 91 -1.97 5.06 21.55
C GLY A 91 -1.48 4.26 20.35
N VAL A 92 -0.96 4.92 19.32
CA VAL A 92 -0.48 4.23 18.11
C VAL A 92 0.63 3.24 18.44
N ILE A 93 0.42 1.98 18.06
CA ILE A 93 1.44 0.94 18.09
C ILE A 93 1.80 0.60 16.65
N TRP A 94 3.08 0.75 16.32
CA TRP A 94 3.62 0.41 15.01
C TRP A 94 4.00 -1.05 14.94
N LEU A 95 3.49 -1.73 13.91
CA LEU A 95 3.72 -3.15 13.65
C LEU A 95 4.45 -3.28 12.31
N GLY A 96 5.61 -3.93 12.33
CA GLY A 96 6.35 -4.28 11.12
C GLY A 96 5.85 -5.60 10.54
N LEU A 97 5.44 -5.59 9.29
CA LEU A 97 5.05 -6.76 8.52
C LEU A 97 6.05 -6.97 7.39
N SER A 98 6.49 -8.20 7.17
CA SER A 98 7.34 -8.56 6.02
C SER A 98 6.79 -9.77 5.27
N LYS A 99 7.29 -10.03 4.06
CA LYS A 99 6.94 -11.26 3.31
C LYS A 99 7.27 -12.54 4.10
N GLU A 100 8.36 -12.55 4.86
CA GLU A 100 8.81 -13.68 5.67
C GLU A 100 8.01 -13.82 6.97
N ARG A 101 7.55 -12.69 7.52
CA ARG A 101 6.74 -12.60 8.73
C ARG A 101 5.49 -11.77 8.46
N PRO A 102 4.53 -12.31 7.68
CA PRO A 102 3.43 -11.52 7.14
C PRO A 102 2.29 -11.32 8.14
N VAL A 103 2.39 -11.83 9.37
CA VAL A 103 1.33 -11.72 10.38
C VAL A 103 1.92 -11.18 11.66
N GLU A 104 1.28 -10.13 12.19
CA GLU A 104 1.66 -9.49 13.45
C GLU A 104 0.43 -9.23 14.32
N ARG A 105 0.61 -9.28 15.64
CA ARG A 105 -0.46 -9.06 16.63
C ARG A 105 -0.16 -7.81 17.43
N CYS A 106 -1.13 -6.90 17.50
CA CYS A 106 -1.00 -5.75 18.38
C CYS A 106 -0.91 -6.23 19.84
N PRO A 107 0.13 -5.85 20.60
CA PRO A 107 0.33 -6.30 21.98
C PRO A 107 -0.69 -5.72 22.97
N GLU A 108 -1.40 -4.65 22.60
CA GLU A 108 -2.37 -3.98 23.47
C GLU A 108 -3.81 -4.44 23.20
N CYS A 109 -4.34 -4.19 22.00
CA CYS A 109 -5.71 -4.61 21.68
C CYS A 109 -5.82 -6.06 21.22
N GLY A 110 -4.71 -6.72 20.84
CA GLY A 110 -4.70 -8.09 20.34
C GLY A 110 -5.24 -8.27 18.92
N SER A 111 -5.49 -7.17 18.17
CA SER A 111 -5.89 -7.24 16.76
C SER A 111 -4.78 -7.86 15.91
N VAL A 112 -5.16 -8.71 14.96
CA VAL A 112 -4.24 -9.39 14.05
C VAL A 112 -4.22 -8.68 12.70
N TYR A 113 -3.02 -8.41 12.20
CA TYR A 113 -2.77 -7.82 10.90
C TYR A 113 -2.02 -8.80 10.02
N LYS A 114 -2.38 -8.87 8.74
CA LYS A 114 -1.71 -9.72 7.76
C LYS A 114 -1.33 -8.91 6.51
N MET A 115 -0.08 -9.04 6.08
CA MET A 115 0.40 -8.46 4.84
C MET A 115 -0.28 -9.11 3.63
N ASP A 116 -0.78 -8.27 2.74
CA ASP A 116 -1.30 -8.62 1.43
C ASP A 116 -0.38 -8.02 0.37
N TYR A 117 0.55 -8.83 -0.15
CA TYR A 117 1.52 -8.37 -1.14
C TYR A 117 0.88 -8.24 -2.51
N VAL A 118 0.88 -7.03 -3.05
CA VAL A 118 0.28 -6.67 -4.35
C VAL A 118 1.32 -6.16 -5.37
N GLY A 119 2.61 -6.27 -5.05
CA GLY A 119 3.70 -5.88 -5.94
C GLY A 119 4.04 -6.92 -7.01
N PRO A 120 4.97 -6.59 -7.93
CA PRO A 120 5.45 -7.51 -8.96
C PRO A 120 6.08 -8.79 -8.37
N GLN A 121 5.89 -9.94 -9.03
CA GLN A 121 6.47 -11.21 -8.57
C GLN A 121 7.95 -11.36 -8.93
N ASP A 122 8.36 -10.80 -10.07
CA ASP A 122 9.74 -10.78 -10.57
C ASP A 122 10.35 -9.39 -10.34
N ASP A 123 10.59 -9.04 -9.08
CA ASP A 123 11.30 -7.81 -8.77
C ASP A 123 12.82 -8.09 -8.69
N HIS A 124 13.55 -7.69 -9.73
CA HIS A 124 15.01 -7.79 -9.79
C HIS A 124 15.70 -6.60 -9.07
N HIS A 125 14.94 -5.70 -8.47
CA HIS A 125 15.49 -4.70 -7.58
C HIS A 125 15.92 -5.40 -6.30
N HIS A 126 17.19 -5.81 -6.28
CA HIS A 126 17.88 -6.28 -5.09
C HIS A 126 17.70 -5.25 -3.98
N HIS A 127 16.75 -5.48 -3.09
CA HIS A 127 16.75 -4.83 -1.79
C HIS A 127 18.11 -5.13 -1.19
N HIS A 128 18.91 -4.08 -1.02
CA HIS A 128 20.12 -4.18 -0.22
C HIS A 128 19.68 -4.76 1.11
N PRO A 129 20.21 -5.94 1.53
CA PRO A 129 19.93 -6.42 2.87
C PRO A 129 20.27 -5.28 3.82
N PRO A 130 19.45 -5.05 4.86
CA PRO A 130 19.65 -3.92 5.75
C PRO A 130 21.11 -3.91 6.19
N GLU A 131 21.79 -2.76 6.05
CA GLU A 131 23.23 -2.62 6.35
C GLU A 131 23.56 -3.13 7.75
N ILE A 132 22.56 -3.12 8.64
CA ILE A 132 22.57 -3.70 9.96
C ILE A 132 21.56 -4.85 9.97
N ALA A 133 22.05 -6.07 10.20
CA ALA A 133 21.19 -7.22 10.41
C ALA A 133 20.25 -6.96 11.60
N GLU A 134 18.96 -7.28 11.43
CA GLU A 134 18.00 -7.13 12.51
C GLU A 134 18.46 -7.91 13.75
N PRO A 135 18.36 -7.29 14.96
CA PRO A 135 18.70 -7.99 16.17
C PRO A 135 17.75 -9.17 16.36
N LYS A 136 18.31 -10.36 16.55
CA LYS A 136 17.51 -11.56 16.83
C LYS A 136 16.67 -11.34 18.08
N THR A 137 15.39 -11.56 17.94
CA THR A 137 14.39 -11.53 19.00
C THR A 137 14.07 -12.95 19.46
N PHE A 138 13.29 -13.08 20.53
CA PHE A 138 12.77 -14.38 20.95
C PHE A 138 12.02 -15.11 19.82
N ALA A 139 11.32 -14.38 18.94
CA ALA A 139 10.53 -14.94 17.85
C ALA A 139 11.35 -15.76 16.84
N ASP A 140 12.64 -15.43 16.68
CA ASP A 140 13.56 -16.14 15.78
C ASP A 140 13.91 -17.55 16.26
N PHE A 141 13.71 -17.82 17.55
CA PHE A 141 13.92 -19.13 18.16
C PHE A 141 12.63 -19.94 18.29
N VAL A 142 11.47 -19.36 17.97
CA VAL A 142 10.17 -20.05 17.97
C VAL A 142 10.05 -20.89 16.69
N LYS A 143 9.75 -22.18 16.84
CA LYS A 143 9.55 -23.07 15.68
C LYS A 143 8.39 -22.55 14.82
N PRO A 144 8.50 -22.64 13.48
CA PRO A 144 7.46 -22.14 12.58
C PRO A 144 6.04 -22.61 12.91
N GLU A 145 5.90 -23.88 13.30
CA GLU A 145 4.61 -24.50 13.68
C GLU A 145 3.91 -23.86 14.89
N TYR A 146 4.62 -23.04 15.68
CA TYR A 146 4.10 -22.38 16.89
C TYR A 146 3.86 -20.88 16.73
N ARG A 147 4.24 -20.26 15.60
CA ARG A 147 4.20 -18.79 15.44
C ARG A 147 2.80 -18.20 15.51
N TYR A 148 1.79 -18.97 15.10
CA TYR A 148 0.41 -18.48 14.94
C TYR A 148 -0.64 -19.43 15.54
N ARG A 149 -0.26 -20.19 16.57
CA ARG A 149 -1.20 -20.98 17.38
C ARG A 149 -1.89 -20.13 18.44
#